data_AF-A0A7S1WMY5-F1
#
_entry.id   AF-A0A7S1WMY5-F1
#
_cell.length_a   1.000
_cell.length_b   1.000
_cell.length_c   1.000
_cell.angle_alpha   90.00
_cell.angle_beta   90.00
_cell.angle_gamma   90.00
#
_symmetry.space_group_name_H-M   'P 1'
#
loop_
_entity.id
_entity.type
_entity.pdbx_description
1 polymer ?
#
loop_
_entity_poly.entity_id
_entity_poly.type
_entity_poly.pdbx_seq_one_letter_code
_entity_poly.pdbx_strand_id
1 'polypeptide(L)'
;FHGGKLLALEEGHLPFGLGLLTDGDVAMRDFEDFGGKLGHEFTAHPKVDLATGEMMFFGYNLERQPYCTYGVVDAAGSLTVSLPIHYEKPVMMHDCAITARHSIILYLPLVFRPRKGQPPFVLDRKEPSRFAIFPRHAKSPDDIVWFEYPTASFGYHTANTWEDGDTIHMVHVTDDEFDFGKNGVDSDLKLVRWSFHLPTRTVSRVTLLDRQVEFPIINPRVVGRRSKFVYVLLFGEDARLPEAERPQLRAYKAEHVAKGYSWGISKVDVTEGRECGRIVFGEDVLGTECSFAAKASAVAEDAGY
;
A
#
# COMPACT_ATOMS: atom_id res chain seq x y z
N PHE A 1 7.97 -13.33 1.53
CA PHE A 1 8.98 -14.31 2.00
C PHE A 1 9.96 -13.59 2.90
N HIS A 2 10.19 -14.07 4.12
CA HIS A 2 11.04 -13.41 5.10
C HIS A 2 11.60 -14.43 6.09
N GLY A 3 12.86 -14.30 6.52
CA GLY A 3 13.48 -15.23 7.48
C GLY A 3 13.42 -16.70 7.05
N GLY A 4 13.47 -16.97 5.74
CA GLY A 4 13.35 -18.33 5.18
C GLY A 4 11.92 -18.90 5.12
N LYS A 5 10.90 -18.09 5.45
CA LYS A 5 9.49 -18.51 5.53
C LYS A 5 8.64 -17.79 4.46
N LEU A 6 7.71 -18.53 3.86
CA LEU A 6 6.59 -17.92 3.13
C LEU A 6 5.47 -17.65 4.13
N LEU A 7 4.91 -16.45 4.14
CA LEU A 7 3.88 -16.05 5.09
C LEU A 7 2.60 -15.75 4.31
N ALA A 8 1.50 -16.37 4.70
CA ALA A 8 0.15 -15.96 4.34
C ALA A 8 -0.34 -14.95 5.36
N LEU A 9 -0.85 -13.82 4.89
CA LEU A 9 -1.12 -12.66 5.71
C LEU A 9 -2.56 -12.20 5.51
N GLU A 10 -3.23 -11.85 6.60
CA GLU A 10 -4.50 -11.15 6.61
C GLU A 10 -4.57 -10.29 7.87
N GLU A 11 -5.28 -9.17 7.80
CA GLU A 11 -5.13 -8.06 8.75
C GLU A 11 -5.80 -8.30 10.12
N GLY A 12 -6.45 -9.44 10.33
CA GLY A 12 -7.16 -9.79 11.56
C GLY A 12 -6.49 -10.85 12.43
N HIS A 13 -5.38 -11.44 11.98
CA HIS A 13 -4.72 -12.55 12.68
C HIS A 13 -3.19 -12.41 12.67
N LEU A 14 -2.52 -13.36 13.33
CA LEU A 14 -1.08 -13.56 13.18
C LEU A 14 -0.75 -14.03 11.74
N PRO A 15 0.46 -13.77 11.24
CA PRO A 15 0.94 -14.37 10.00
C PRO A 15 0.86 -15.90 10.09
N PHE A 16 0.50 -16.56 9.00
CA PHE A 16 0.52 -18.02 8.93
C PHE A 16 1.68 -18.51 8.06
N GLY A 17 2.51 -19.38 8.62
CA GLY A 17 3.66 -19.95 7.91
C GLY A 17 3.25 -20.96 6.85
N LEU A 18 3.88 -20.86 5.69
CA LEU A 18 3.80 -21.82 4.58
C LEU A 18 5.20 -22.33 4.24
N GLY A 19 5.30 -23.61 3.92
CA GLY A 19 6.51 -24.23 3.39
C GLY A 19 6.36 -24.52 1.90
N LEU A 20 7.35 -24.12 1.10
CA LEU A 20 7.46 -24.55 -0.29
C LEU A 20 8.14 -25.91 -0.36
N LEU A 21 7.47 -26.90 -0.92
CA LEU A 21 7.99 -28.26 -1.11
C LEU A 21 8.84 -28.34 -2.38
N THR A 22 9.71 -29.35 -2.47
CA THR A 22 10.65 -29.49 -3.60
C THR A 22 9.97 -29.81 -4.93
N ASP A 23 8.73 -30.29 -4.88
CA ASP A 23 7.87 -30.54 -6.05
C ASP A 23 7.03 -29.32 -6.44
N GLY A 24 7.15 -28.21 -5.71
CA GLY A 24 6.40 -26.96 -5.95
C GLY A 24 5.09 -26.84 -5.18
N ASP A 25 4.70 -27.85 -4.39
CA ASP A 25 3.48 -27.78 -3.58
C ASP A 25 3.69 -26.96 -2.29
N VAL A 26 2.59 -26.58 -1.64
CA VAL A 26 2.58 -25.72 -0.45
C VAL A 26 2.13 -26.52 0.77
N ALA A 27 2.99 -26.61 1.78
CA ALA A 27 2.66 -27.20 3.06
C ALA A 27 2.24 -26.12 4.07
N MET A 28 1.06 -26.29 4.66
CA MET A 28 0.60 -25.49 5.79
C MET A 28 1.51 -25.73 7.00
N ARG A 29 1.95 -24.65 7.67
CA ARG A 29 2.73 -24.74 8.92
C ARG A 29 1.84 -24.31 10.08
N ASP A 30 2.26 -23.33 10.84
CA ASP A 30 1.56 -22.79 12.00
C ASP A 30 1.61 -21.26 11.96
N PHE A 31 0.93 -20.61 12.89
CA PHE A 31 1.05 -19.18 13.10
C PHE A 31 2.49 -18.79 13.48
N GLU A 32 2.93 -17.65 12.95
CA GLU A 32 4.23 -17.05 13.24
C GLU A 32 4.06 -15.93 14.26
N ASP A 33 4.42 -16.22 15.52
CA ASP A 33 4.42 -15.24 16.61
C ASP A 33 5.82 -14.66 16.90
N PHE A 34 6.80 -14.94 16.03
CA PHE A 34 8.20 -14.51 16.13
C PHE A 34 8.85 -14.87 17.47
N GLY A 35 8.62 -16.11 17.93
CA GLY A 35 9.15 -16.62 19.19
C GLY A 35 8.35 -16.18 20.40
N GLY A 36 7.03 -16.09 20.25
CA GLY A 36 6.08 -15.66 21.28
C GLY A 36 6.07 -14.16 21.56
N LYS A 37 6.73 -13.35 20.71
CA LYS A 37 6.87 -11.90 20.93
C LYS A 37 5.77 -11.07 20.28
N LEU A 38 5.12 -11.60 19.25
CA LEU A 38 3.98 -10.96 18.60
C LEU A 38 2.68 -11.47 19.23
N GLY A 39 1.91 -10.55 19.82
CA GLY A 39 0.64 -10.86 20.51
C GLY A 39 -0.57 -10.11 19.96
N HIS A 40 -0.47 -9.56 18.75
CA HIS A 40 -1.51 -8.78 18.10
C HIS A 40 -1.56 -9.08 16.60
N GLU A 41 -2.53 -8.52 15.90
CA GLU A 41 -2.78 -8.69 14.47
C GLU A 41 -1.58 -8.22 13.62
N PHE A 42 -1.48 -8.68 12.37
CA PHE A 42 -0.38 -8.37 11.47
C PHE A 42 -0.90 -7.93 10.10
N THR A 43 -0.36 -6.84 9.56
CA THR A 43 -0.77 -6.30 8.25
C THR A 43 -0.56 -7.30 7.10
N ALA A 44 -1.46 -7.29 6.12
CA ALA A 44 -1.25 -7.99 4.86
C ALA A 44 -0.14 -7.36 4.00
N HIS A 45 0.31 -6.15 4.32
CA HIS A 45 1.25 -5.36 3.53
C HIS A 45 2.54 -4.98 4.28
N PRO A 46 3.29 -5.94 4.84
CA PRO A 46 4.60 -5.64 5.40
C PRO A 46 5.55 -5.21 4.27
N LYS A 47 6.51 -4.35 4.59
CA LYS A 47 7.53 -3.88 3.65
C LYS A 47 8.87 -4.47 4.00
N VAL A 48 9.47 -5.21 3.06
CA VAL A 48 10.82 -5.78 3.21
C VAL A 48 11.83 -4.86 2.54
N ASP A 49 12.82 -4.39 3.29
CA ASP A 49 13.97 -3.67 2.74
C ASP A 49 15.04 -4.68 2.33
N LEU A 50 15.22 -4.88 1.03
CA LEU A 50 16.21 -5.84 0.51
C LEU A 50 17.68 -5.44 0.81
N ALA A 51 17.95 -4.19 1.18
CA ALA A 51 19.30 -3.76 1.55
C ALA A 51 19.69 -4.18 2.98
N THR A 52 18.74 -4.19 3.92
CA THR A 52 18.99 -4.61 5.31
C THR A 52 18.48 -6.03 5.61
N GLY A 53 17.57 -6.53 4.78
CA GLY A 53 16.83 -7.78 4.99
C GLY A 53 15.71 -7.65 6.03
N GLU A 54 15.49 -6.47 6.61
CA GLU A 54 14.47 -6.25 7.63
C GLU A 54 13.07 -6.15 7.01
N MET A 55 12.07 -6.56 7.78
CA MET A 55 10.66 -6.45 7.46
C MET A 55 9.96 -5.52 8.46
N MET A 56 9.44 -4.41 7.95
CA MET A 56 8.63 -3.46 8.69
C MET A 56 7.16 -3.81 8.52
N PHE A 57 6.40 -3.75 9.61
CA PHE A 57 4.98 -4.09 9.62
C PHE A 57 4.24 -3.28 10.67
N PHE A 58 2.92 -3.42 10.69
CA PHE A 58 2.09 -3.00 11.81
C PHE A 58 0.96 -4.01 12.03
N GLY A 59 0.30 -3.92 13.17
CA GLY A 59 -1.01 -4.49 13.44
C GLY A 59 -1.97 -3.39 13.81
N TYR A 60 -3.25 -3.51 13.45
CA TYR A 60 -4.29 -2.59 13.93
C TYR A 60 -5.45 -3.35 14.57
N ASN A 61 -6.11 -2.70 15.54
CA ASN A 61 -7.22 -3.26 16.28
C ASN A 61 -8.38 -2.26 16.34
N LEU A 62 -9.60 -2.76 16.16
CA LEU A 62 -10.82 -1.94 16.10
C LEU A 62 -11.55 -1.82 17.44
N GLU A 63 -11.15 -2.59 18.44
CA GLU A 63 -11.83 -2.73 19.74
C GLU A 63 -11.01 -2.23 20.92
N ARG A 64 -9.68 -2.36 20.88
CA ARG A 64 -8.78 -2.21 22.03
C ARG A 64 -7.57 -1.35 21.68
N GLN A 65 -7.17 -0.53 22.63
CA GLN A 65 -5.91 0.22 22.58
C GLN A 65 -4.72 -0.68 22.96
N PRO A 66 -3.51 -0.46 22.39
CA PRO A 66 -3.25 0.49 21.32
C PRO A 66 -3.92 0.04 20.03
N TYR A 67 -4.61 0.97 19.36
CA TYR A 67 -5.30 0.62 18.13
C TYR A 67 -4.34 0.30 16.98
N CYS A 68 -3.08 0.72 17.05
CA CYS A 68 -2.01 0.26 16.14
C CYS A 68 -0.72 0.01 16.90
N THR A 69 0.00 -1.03 16.49
CA THR A 69 1.36 -1.32 16.94
C THR A 69 2.24 -1.54 15.73
N TYR A 70 3.30 -0.74 15.60
CA TYR A 70 4.33 -0.91 14.57
C TYR A 70 5.40 -1.89 15.04
N GLY A 71 6.01 -2.63 14.10
CA GLY A 71 7.11 -3.52 14.42
C GLY A 71 8.14 -3.68 13.31
N VAL A 72 9.30 -4.20 13.71
CA VAL A 72 10.41 -4.57 12.82
C VAL A 72 10.86 -5.97 13.13
N VAL A 73 10.87 -6.84 12.12
CA VAL A 73 11.50 -8.15 12.16
C VAL A 73 12.84 -8.04 11.42
N ASP A 74 13.93 -8.46 12.05
CA ASP A 74 15.24 -8.47 11.41
C ASP A 74 15.36 -9.57 10.34
N ALA A 75 16.45 -9.54 9.56
CA ALA A 75 16.69 -10.51 8.48
C ALA A 75 16.72 -11.98 8.95
N ALA A 76 16.99 -12.23 10.24
CA ALA A 76 17.00 -13.55 10.84
C ALA A 76 15.61 -14.01 11.31
N GLY A 77 14.58 -13.16 11.20
CA GLY A 77 13.23 -13.46 11.63
C GLY A 77 12.94 -13.15 13.10
N SER A 78 13.75 -12.31 13.76
CA SER A 78 13.49 -11.90 15.15
C SER A 78 12.76 -10.57 15.23
N LEU A 79 11.70 -10.49 16.03
CA LEU A 79 11.05 -9.20 16.35
C LEU A 79 11.99 -8.35 17.22
N THR A 80 12.41 -7.19 16.70
CA THR A 80 13.39 -6.27 17.33
C THR A 80 12.80 -4.93 17.75
N VAL A 81 11.66 -4.55 17.19
CA VAL A 81 10.91 -3.34 17.53
C VAL A 81 9.45 -3.71 17.70
N SER A 82 8.81 -3.17 18.74
CA SER A 82 7.38 -3.14 18.94
C SER A 82 7.06 -1.78 19.55
N LEU A 83 6.32 -0.95 18.81
CA LEU A 83 6.06 0.45 19.14
C LEU A 83 4.55 0.71 19.06
N PRO A 84 3.85 0.94 20.19
CA PRO A 84 2.45 1.34 20.14
C PRO A 84 2.31 2.74 19.52
N ILE A 85 1.36 2.89 18.60
CA ILE A 85 1.03 4.17 17.98
C ILE A 85 -0.38 4.55 18.44
N HIS A 86 -0.45 5.62 19.23
CA HIS A 86 -1.70 6.06 19.84
C HIS A 86 -2.48 7.00 18.91
N TYR A 87 -3.78 6.75 18.80
CA TYR A 87 -4.73 7.64 18.15
C TYR A 87 -6.12 7.52 18.77
N GLU A 88 -6.97 8.48 18.41
CA GLU A 88 -8.23 8.75 19.09
C GLU A 88 -9.34 7.74 18.77
N LYS A 89 -9.38 7.21 17.54
CA LYS A 89 -10.50 6.42 17.03
C LYS A 89 -10.03 5.22 16.20
N PRO A 90 -10.69 4.05 16.28
CA PRO A 90 -10.37 2.92 15.41
C PRO A 90 -10.69 3.28 13.94
N VAL A 91 -9.66 3.21 13.10
CA VAL A 91 -9.78 3.36 11.64
C VAL A 91 -9.28 2.10 10.97
N MET A 92 -9.74 1.86 9.75
CA MET A 92 -9.15 0.85 8.89
C MET A 92 -7.74 1.30 8.45
N MET A 93 -6.78 0.39 8.57
CA MET A 93 -5.40 0.60 8.12
C MET A 93 -4.99 -0.57 7.23
N HIS A 94 -4.83 -0.30 5.94
CA HIS A 94 -4.51 -1.35 4.95
C HIS A 94 -3.00 -1.52 4.77
N ASP A 95 -2.32 -0.39 4.53
CA ASP A 95 -0.92 -0.38 4.11
C ASP A 95 -0.09 0.60 4.94
N CYS A 96 1.22 0.46 4.85
CA CYS A 96 2.22 1.31 5.46
C CYS A 96 3.27 1.72 4.41
N ALA A 97 4.18 2.59 4.79
CA ALA A 97 5.29 2.97 3.94
C ALA A 97 6.61 2.95 4.71
N ILE A 98 7.70 2.77 3.98
CA ILE A 98 9.06 2.87 4.53
C ILE A 98 9.90 3.74 3.61
N THR A 99 10.87 4.45 4.17
CA THR A 99 12.04 5.00 3.48
C THR A 99 13.28 4.31 4.03
N ALA A 100 14.49 4.62 3.57
CA ALA A 100 15.73 4.10 4.13
C ALA A 100 15.87 4.21 5.65
N ARG A 101 15.32 5.28 6.26
CA ARG A 101 15.49 5.56 7.69
C ARG A 101 14.19 5.69 8.47
N HIS A 102 13.07 5.90 7.80
CA HIS A 102 11.78 6.17 8.44
C HIS A 102 10.73 5.12 8.05
N SER A 103 9.73 5.01 8.90
CA SER A 103 8.47 4.32 8.64
C SER A 103 7.33 5.31 8.69
N ILE A 104 6.27 5.02 7.94
CA ILE A 104 5.08 5.84 7.83
C ILE A 104 3.86 4.96 8.06
N ILE A 105 3.04 5.33 9.04
CA ILE A 105 1.69 4.78 9.22
C ILE A 105 0.68 5.81 8.74
N LEU A 106 -0.19 5.39 7.83
CA LEU A 106 -1.23 6.21 7.24
C LEU A 106 -2.48 6.11 8.13
N TYR A 107 -2.79 7.19 8.85
CA TYR A 107 -4.02 7.31 9.62
C TYR A 107 -5.05 8.07 8.77
N LEU A 108 -5.70 7.33 7.90
CA LEU A 108 -6.74 7.83 7.01
C LEU A 108 -8.11 7.68 7.70
N PRO A 109 -9.02 8.65 7.61
CA PRO A 109 -10.23 8.70 8.44
C PRO A 109 -11.34 7.75 7.95
N LEU A 110 -11.02 6.52 7.55
CA LEU A 110 -11.98 5.46 7.26
C LEU A 110 -12.38 4.77 8.57
N VAL A 111 -13.33 5.39 9.28
CA VAL A 111 -13.68 5.04 10.66
C VAL A 111 -14.58 3.82 10.72
N PHE A 112 -14.32 2.93 11.67
CA PHE A 112 -15.21 1.80 11.97
C PHE A 112 -16.48 2.28 12.69
N ARG A 113 -17.63 2.18 12.02
CA ARG A 113 -18.97 2.60 12.49
C ARG A 113 -20.02 1.56 12.10
N PRO A 114 -19.99 0.36 12.70
CA PRO A 114 -20.92 -0.70 12.33
C PRO A 114 -22.37 -0.28 12.58
N ARG A 115 -23.20 -0.38 11.54
CA ARG A 115 -24.65 -0.16 11.61
C ARG A 115 -25.35 -1.24 10.80
N LYS A 116 -26.45 -1.80 11.33
CA LYS A 116 -27.19 -2.88 10.65
C LYS A 116 -27.63 -2.43 9.26
N GLY A 117 -27.26 -3.19 8.24
CA GLY A 117 -27.61 -2.91 6.84
C GLY A 117 -26.78 -1.80 6.18
N GLN A 118 -25.68 -1.37 6.79
CA GLN A 118 -24.74 -0.41 6.22
C GLN A 118 -23.32 -0.99 6.22
N PRO A 119 -22.44 -0.51 5.31
CA PRO A 119 -21.02 -0.85 5.36
C PRO A 119 -20.42 -0.49 6.73
N PRO A 120 -19.54 -1.33 7.30
CA PRO A 120 -19.01 -1.13 8.64
C PRO A 120 -17.99 0.01 8.73
N PHE A 121 -17.43 0.43 7.59
CA PHE A 121 -16.47 1.53 7.49
C PHE A 121 -17.05 2.71 6.73
N VAL A 122 -16.80 3.92 7.23
CA VAL A 122 -17.27 5.17 6.63
C VAL A 122 -16.14 6.19 6.63
N LEU A 123 -15.84 6.77 5.46
CA LEU A 123 -14.89 7.87 5.36
C LEU A 123 -15.47 9.10 6.07
N ASP A 124 -14.83 9.52 7.18
CA ASP A 124 -15.21 10.74 7.88
C ASP A 124 -14.57 11.95 7.21
N ARG A 125 -15.31 12.54 6.26
CA ARG A 125 -14.85 13.68 5.47
C ARG A 125 -14.66 14.98 6.25
N LYS A 126 -14.97 14.99 7.55
CA LYS A 126 -14.73 16.14 8.44
C LYS A 126 -13.38 16.07 9.16
N GLU A 127 -12.70 14.94 9.09
CA GLU A 127 -11.41 14.70 9.75
C GLU A 127 -10.27 14.82 8.72
N PRO A 128 -9.09 15.31 9.12
CA PRO A 128 -7.92 15.35 8.24
C PRO A 128 -7.38 13.94 7.99
N SER A 129 -6.66 13.77 6.88
CA SER A 129 -5.75 12.62 6.73
C SER A 129 -4.49 12.89 7.55
N ARG A 130 -4.08 11.94 8.41
CA ARG A 130 -2.87 12.08 9.23
C ARG A 130 -1.82 11.03 8.87
N PHE A 131 -0.55 11.38 9.00
CA PHE A 131 0.58 10.50 8.71
C PHE A 131 1.56 10.54 9.87
N ALA A 132 1.80 9.39 10.49
CA ALA A 132 2.81 9.24 11.53
C ALA A 132 4.14 8.87 10.88
N ILE A 133 5.14 9.74 10.97
CA ILE A 133 6.48 9.52 10.44
C ILE A 133 7.47 9.43 11.60
N PHE A 134 8.26 8.37 11.63
CA PHE A 134 9.23 8.12 12.72
C PHE A 134 10.41 7.29 12.23
N PRO A 135 11.57 7.33 12.91
CA PRO A 135 12.70 6.43 12.62
C PRO A 135 12.27 4.97 12.68
N ARG A 136 12.73 4.12 11.75
CA ARG A 136 12.36 2.70 11.68
C ARG A 136 12.54 1.94 13.00
N HIS A 137 13.55 2.30 13.78
CA HIS A 137 13.90 1.66 15.04
C HIS A 137 13.57 2.52 16.27
N ALA A 138 12.63 3.47 16.12
CA ALA A 138 12.09 4.27 17.21
C ALA A 138 11.75 3.41 18.42
N LYS A 139 12.06 3.94 19.61
CA LYS A 139 11.90 3.21 20.88
C LYS A 139 10.81 3.84 21.75
N SER A 140 10.42 5.08 21.45
CA SER A 140 9.35 5.78 22.15
C SER A 140 8.31 6.31 21.16
N PRO A 141 7.01 6.33 21.52
CA PRO A 141 5.99 7.06 20.77
C PRO A 141 6.31 8.56 20.62
N ASP A 142 7.18 9.12 21.47
CA ASP A 142 7.65 10.51 21.37
C ASP A 142 8.52 10.77 20.13
N ASP A 143 9.04 9.72 19.49
CA ASP A 143 9.80 9.81 18.25
C ASP A 143 8.89 10.06 17.02
N ILE A 144 7.56 10.02 17.20
CA ILE A 144 6.57 10.16 16.14
C ILE A 144 6.32 11.63 15.81
N VAL A 145 6.53 11.99 14.54
CA VAL A 145 6.17 13.28 13.98
C VAL A 145 4.90 13.11 13.14
N TRP A 146 3.83 13.79 13.56
CA TRP A 146 2.56 13.79 12.85
C TRP A 146 2.50 14.88 11.79
N PHE A 147 1.99 14.51 10.62
CA PHE A 147 1.63 15.41 9.52
C PHE A 147 0.13 15.33 9.29
N GLU A 148 -0.50 16.47 9.03
CA GLU A 148 -1.92 16.54 8.74
C GLU A 148 -2.18 17.18 7.38
N TYR A 149 -3.01 16.53 6.57
CA TYR A 149 -3.55 17.09 5.34
C TYR A 149 -5.05 17.36 5.53
N PRO A 150 -5.54 18.57 5.22
CA PRO A 150 -6.87 19.02 5.63
C PRO A 150 -8.01 18.22 4.99
N THR A 151 -7.77 17.60 3.83
CA THR A 151 -8.78 16.78 3.14
C THR A 151 -8.70 15.33 3.60
N ALA A 152 -9.85 14.77 4.00
CA ALA A 152 -10.01 13.35 4.18
C ALA A 152 -9.81 12.61 2.85
N SER A 153 -8.98 11.60 2.87
CA SER A 153 -8.77 10.72 1.72
C SER A 153 -8.57 9.30 2.22
N PHE A 154 -8.95 8.33 1.42
CA PHE A 154 -8.65 6.93 1.69
C PHE A 154 -8.18 6.24 0.43
N GLY A 155 -7.21 5.35 0.61
CA GLY A 155 -6.71 4.50 -0.45
C GLY A 155 -5.97 3.32 0.16
N TYR A 156 -6.11 2.17 -0.49
CA TYR A 156 -5.56 0.91 -0.01
C TYR A 156 -4.03 0.91 -0.11
N HIS A 157 -3.48 0.94 -1.32
CA HIS A 157 -2.09 0.58 -1.54
C HIS A 157 -1.13 1.76 -1.71
N THR A 158 0.02 1.67 -1.04
CA THR A 158 1.16 2.56 -1.21
C THR A 158 2.15 1.96 -2.21
N ALA A 159 2.52 2.74 -3.23
CA ALA A 159 3.45 2.30 -4.27
C ALA A 159 4.90 2.25 -3.76
N ASN A 160 5.41 3.40 -3.31
CA ASN A 160 6.77 3.52 -2.77
C ASN A 160 6.95 4.84 -2.02
N THR A 161 7.97 4.89 -1.16
CA THR A 161 8.32 6.08 -0.38
C THR A 161 9.83 6.24 -0.31
N TRP A 162 10.34 7.46 -0.40
CA TRP A 162 11.78 7.73 -0.30
C TRP A 162 12.09 9.10 0.32
N GLU A 163 13.32 9.21 0.81
CA GLU A 163 13.91 10.46 1.30
C GLU A 163 14.57 11.23 0.14
N ASP A 164 14.38 12.54 0.10
CA ASP A 164 15.06 13.51 -0.76
C ASP A 164 15.43 14.75 0.08
N GLY A 165 16.64 14.72 0.64
CA GLY A 165 17.09 15.71 1.62
C GLY A 165 16.18 15.76 2.85
N ASP A 166 15.60 16.92 3.11
CA ASP A 166 14.70 17.17 4.24
C ASP A 166 13.23 16.83 3.93
N THR A 167 12.95 16.26 2.77
CA THR A 167 11.60 15.89 2.34
C THR A 167 11.47 14.38 2.18
N ILE A 168 10.35 13.82 2.62
CA ILE A 168 9.95 12.45 2.30
C ILE A 168 8.85 12.50 1.25
N HIS A 169 9.01 11.74 0.18
CA HIS A 169 7.98 11.55 -0.84
C HIS A 169 7.33 10.19 -0.71
N MET A 170 6.01 10.12 -0.79
CA MET A 170 5.23 8.88 -0.81
C MET A 170 4.31 8.87 -2.02
N VAL A 171 4.41 7.85 -2.84
CA VAL A 171 3.48 7.60 -3.95
C VAL A 171 2.41 6.63 -3.46
N HIS A 172 1.16 7.03 -3.55
CA HIS A 172 0.00 6.36 -2.96
C HIS A 172 -1.18 6.45 -3.92
N VAL A 173 -2.05 5.46 -3.93
CA VAL A 173 -3.31 5.50 -4.68
C VAL A 173 -4.42 5.88 -3.71
N THR A 174 -5.18 6.95 -3.97
CA THR A 174 -6.18 7.48 -3.02
C THR A 174 -7.36 8.16 -3.70
N ASP A 175 -8.48 8.25 -2.99
CA ASP A 175 -9.70 8.96 -3.36
C ASP A 175 -10.21 9.78 -2.16
N ASP A 176 -10.65 11.01 -2.41
CA ASP A 176 -11.22 11.92 -1.42
C ASP A 176 -12.72 11.61 -1.18
N GLU A 177 -13.35 10.86 -2.08
CA GLU A 177 -14.76 10.44 -2.04
C GLU A 177 -14.92 8.92 -1.86
N PHE A 178 -13.91 8.26 -1.29
CA PHE A 178 -13.87 6.80 -1.17
C PHE A 178 -15.15 6.20 -0.54
N ASP A 179 -15.70 5.16 -1.16
CA ASP A 179 -16.91 4.46 -0.72
C ASP A 179 -16.64 2.96 -0.50
N PHE A 180 -16.53 2.58 0.78
CA PHE A 180 -16.31 1.19 1.18
C PHE A 180 -17.45 0.25 0.74
N GLY A 181 -18.70 0.74 0.66
CA GLY A 181 -19.85 -0.08 0.28
C GLY A 181 -19.79 -0.60 -1.16
N LYS A 182 -18.93 0.00 -1.99
CA LYS A 182 -18.66 -0.43 -3.37
C LYS A 182 -17.32 -1.16 -3.50
N ASN A 183 -16.72 -1.58 -2.39
CA ASN A 183 -15.39 -2.17 -2.31
C ASN A 183 -14.30 -1.33 -3.02
N GLY A 184 -14.50 -0.01 -3.15
CA GLY A 184 -13.62 0.86 -3.95
C GLY A 184 -13.62 0.61 -5.47
N VAL A 185 -14.37 -0.38 -5.99
CA VAL A 185 -14.40 -0.73 -7.43
C VAL A 185 -14.93 0.41 -8.30
N ASP A 186 -15.83 1.22 -7.72
CA ASP A 186 -16.37 2.45 -8.34
C ASP A 186 -15.72 3.73 -7.80
N SER A 187 -14.73 3.63 -6.90
CA SER A 187 -14.03 4.82 -6.37
C SER A 187 -13.04 5.36 -7.40
N ASP A 188 -12.93 6.69 -7.45
CA ASP A 188 -12.05 7.41 -8.37
C ASP A 188 -10.62 7.46 -7.81
N LEU A 189 -10.05 6.28 -7.55
CA LEU A 189 -8.72 6.09 -7.01
C LEU A 189 -7.66 6.58 -7.99
N LYS A 190 -6.82 7.52 -7.57
CA LYS A 190 -5.78 8.16 -8.40
C LYS A 190 -4.41 7.96 -7.81
N LEU A 191 -3.41 7.87 -8.68
CA LEU A 191 -2.01 7.88 -8.27
C LEU A 191 -1.59 9.30 -7.88
N VAL A 192 -1.20 9.50 -6.62
CA VAL A 192 -0.75 10.79 -6.08
C VAL A 192 0.65 10.66 -5.48
N ARG A 193 1.34 11.81 -5.37
CA ARG A 193 2.57 11.96 -4.59
C ARG A 193 2.35 12.91 -3.43
N TRP A 194 2.49 12.39 -2.23
CA TRP A 194 2.62 13.17 -1.01
C TRP A 194 4.07 13.61 -0.83
N SER A 195 4.28 14.82 -0.31
CA SER A 195 5.61 15.34 0.03
C SER A 195 5.57 15.95 1.42
N PHE A 196 6.32 15.36 2.34
CA PHE A 196 6.40 15.71 3.76
C PHE A 196 7.72 16.42 4.04
N HIS A 197 7.69 17.73 4.24
CA HIS A 197 8.89 18.50 4.59
C HIS A 197 9.12 18.43 6.10
N LEU A 198 10.16 17.71 6.53
CA LEU A 198 10.39 17.38 7.94
C LEU A 198 10.61 18.61 8.84
N PRO A 199 11.43 19.60 8.45
CA PRO A 199 11.70 20.75 9.32
C PRO A 199 10.48 21.63 9.60
N THR A 200 9.64 21.89 8.58
CA THR A 200 8.44 22.75 8.73
C THR A 200 7.17 21.97 9.07
N ARG A 201 7.23 20.64 9.03
CA ARG A 201 6.09 19.73 9.25
C ARG A 201 4.92 20.00 8.31
N THR A 202 5.21 20.42 7.09
CA THR A 202 4.20 20.68 6.06
C THR A 202 4.08 19.49 5.12
N VAL A 203 2.84 19.15 4.74
CA VAL A 203 2.54 18.14 3.73
C VAL A 203 1.86 18.78 2.51
N SER A 204 2.25 18.33 1.33
CA SER A 204 1.59 18.67 0.06
C SER A 204 1.29 17.41 -0.75
N ARG A 205 0.33 17.51 -1.67
CA ARG A 205 -0.10 16.42 -2.54
C ARG A 205 -0.18 16.92 -3.98
N VAL A 206 0.32 16.10 -4.91
CA VAL A 206 0.17 16.30 -6.36
C VAL A 206 -0.38 15.02 -6.99
N THR A 207 -1.35 15.14 -7.88
CA THR A 207 -1.83 14.01 -8.69
C THR A 207 -0.81 13.70 -9.78
N LEU A 208 -0.31 12.46 -9.81
CA LEU A 208 0.63 11.98 -10.83
C LEU A 208 -0.09 11.38 -12.03
N LEU A 209 -1.22 10.72 -11.80
CA LEU A 209 -2.07 10.17 -12.85
C LEU A 209 -3.53 10.38 -12.46
N ASP A 210 -4.20 11.29 -13.18
CA ASP A 210 -5.65 11.50 -13.04
C ASP A 210 -6.40 10.47 -13.88
N ARG A 211 -6.34 9.22 -13.43
CA ARG A 211 -7.09 8.07 -13.96
C ARG A 211 -7.49 7.15 -12.83
N GLN A 212 -8.54 6.35 -13.06
CA GLN A 212 -8.95 5.32 -12.11
C GLN A 212 -7.97 4.16 -12.17
N VAL A 213 -7.15 4.05 -11.13
CA VAL A 213 -6.05 3.09 -11.06
C VAL A 213 -5.94 2.45 -9.69
N GLU A 214 -5.33 1.28 -9.64
CA GLU A 214 -4.99 0.59 -8.38
C GLU A 214 -3.86 -0.42 -8.57
N PHE A 215 -3.54 -1.17 -7.52
CA PHE A 215 -2.48 -2.15 -7.40
C PHE A 215 -1.17 -1.59 -7.94
N PRO A 216 -0.62 -0.56 -7.29
CA PRO A 216 0.66 0.00 -7.69
C PRO A 216 1.78 -1.01 -7.46
N ILE A 217 2.61 -1.16 -8.47
CA ILE A 217 3.70 -2.13 -8.53
C ILE A 217 4.99 -1.35 -8.77
N ILE A 218 6.05 -1.75 -8.08
CA ILE A 218 7.40 -1.23 -8.27
C ILE A 218 8.39 -2.38 -8.42
N ASN A 219 9.60 -2.07 -8.88
CA ASN A 219 10.69 -3.00 -8.76
C ASN A 219 10.99 -3.25 -7.26
N PRO A 220 10.92 -4.50 -6.75
CA PRO A 220 11.13 -4.79 -5.33
C PRO A 220 12.50 -4.35 -4.80
N ARG A 221 13.51 -4.17 -5.68
CA ARG A 221 14.85 -3.69 -5.32
C ARG A 221 14.90 -2.22 -4.88
N VAL A 222 13.85 -1.44 -5.16
CA VAL A 222 13.81 0.00 -4.82
C VAL A 222 12.78 0.34 -3.74
N VAL A 223 12.20 -0.66 -3.07
CA VAL A 223 11.29 -0.43 -1.93
C VAL A 223 12.00 0.43 -0.88
N GLY A 224 11.37 1.54 -0.51
CA GLY A 224 11.91 2.48 0.47
C GLY A 224 13.10 3.31 -0.02
N ARG A 225 13.38 3.30 -1.32
CA ARG A 225 14.45 4.08 -1.97
C ARG A 225 13.87 4.87 -3.13
N ARG A 226 14.62 5.87 -3.59
CA ARG A 226 14.21 6.71 -4.72
C ARG A 226 13.97 5.82 -5.94
N SER A 227 12.75 5.87 -6.46
CA SER A 227 12.32 5.15 -7.65
C SER A 227 11.75 6.13 -8.68
N LYS A 228 11.98 5.85 -9.94
CA LYS A 228 11.46 6.64 -11.06
C LYS A 228 10.14 6.08 -11.60
N PHE A 229 9.93 4.78 -11.54
CA PHE A 229 8.80 4.13 -12.20
C PHE A 229 7.87 3.43 -11.21
N VAL A 230 6.58 3.66 -11.42
CA VAL A 230 5.49 2.89 -10.80
C VAL A 230 4.64 2.34 -11.94
N TYR A 231 4.23 1.08 -11.83
CA TYR A 231 3.23 0.48 -12.70
C TYR A 231 1.91 0.44 -11.95
N VAL A 232 0.80 0.72 -12.61
CA VAL A 232 -0.53 0.68 -12.01
C VAL A 232 -1.49 -0.05 -12.94
N LEU A 233 -2.43 -0.77 -12.36
CA LEU A 233 -3.52 -1.38 -13.10
C LEU A 233 -4.62 -0.37 -13.38
N LEU A 234 -5.22 -0.49 -14.56
CA LEU A 234 -6.30 0.36 -15.03
C LEU A 234 -7.65 -0.30 -14.75
N PHE A 235 -8.56 0.43 -14.11
CA PHE A 235 -9.87 -0.06 -13.68
C PHE A 235 -11.01 0.82 -14.19
N GLY A 236 -12.22 0.25 -14.08
CA GLY A 236 -13.47 0.96 -14.27
C GLY A 236 -13.65 1.61 -15.64
N GLU A 237 -14.66 2.47 -15.75
CA GLU A 237 -15.12 3.06 -17.00
C GLU A 237 -14.48 4.41 -17.33
N ASP A 238 -13.33 4.67 -16.71
CA ASP A 238 -12.72 5.99 -16.55
C ASP A 238 -12.97 6.93 -17.75
N ALA A 239 -13.83 7.94 -17.54
CA ALA A 239 -14.20 8.87 -18.60
C ALA A 239 -13.03 9.78 -19.04
N ARG A 240 -11.86 9.73 -18.39
CA ARG A 240 -10.63 10.42 -18.80
C ARG A 240 -9.82 9.60 -19.81
N LEU A 241 -10.25 8.38 -20.17
CA LEU A 241 -9.62 7.60 -21.22
C LEU A 241 -9.77 8.27 -22.60
N PRO A 242 -8.76 8.11 -23.49
CA PRO A 242 -8.86 8.53 -24.89
C PRO A 242 -10.07 7.90 -25.57
N GLU A 243 -10.74 8.63 -26.47
CA GLU A 243 -11.93 8.14 -27.18
C GLU A 243 -11.70 6.81 -27.90
N ALA A 244 -10.51 6.63 -28.46
CA ALA A 244 -10.11 5.41 -29.16
C ALA A 244 -10.05 4.15 -28.26
N GLU A 245 -9.98 4.32 -26.93
CA GLU A 245 -9.92 3.23 -25.95
C GLU A 245 -11.30 2.90 -25.34
N ARG A 246 -12.31 3.76 -25.57
CA ARG A 246 -13.65 3.58 -25.00
C ARG A 246 -14.44 2.40 -25.58
N PRO A 247 -14.32 2.03 -26.87
CA PRO A 247 -15.00 0.84 -27.40
C PRO A 247 -14.53 -0.45 -26.73
N GLN A 248 -13.21 -0.62 -26.49
CA GLN A 248 -12.68 -1.81 -25.80
C GLN A 248 -13.21 -1.90 -24.37
N LEU A 249 -13.29 -0.76 -23.68
CA LEU A 249 -13.87 -0.66 -22.36
C LEU A 249 -15.38 -1.01 -22.34
N ARG A 250 -16.13 -0.62 -23.37
CA ARG A 250 -17.56 -0.99 -23.51
C ARG A 250 -17.76 -2.48 -23.79
N ALA A 251 -16.85 -3.12 -24.53
CA ALA A 251 -16.86 -4.57 -24.73
C ALA A 251 -16.52 -5.33 -23.43
N TYR A 252 -15.44 -4.92 -22.73
CA TYR A 252 -15.08 -5.37 -21.36
C TYR A 252 -16.28 -5.33 -20.40
N LYS A 253 -17.08 -4.27 -20.53
CA LYS A 253 -18.26 -4.00 -19.70
C LYS A 253 -19.45 -4.94 -19.92
N ALA A 254 -19.64 -5.48 -21.12
CA ALA A 254 -20.85 -6.26 -21.41
C ALA A 254 -20.92 -7.57 -20.60
N GLU A 255 -19.78 -8.04 -20.08
CA GLU A 255 -19.68 -9.36 -19.44
C GLU A 255 -19.06 -9.35 -18.02
N HIS A 256 -18.34 -8.29 -17.58
CA HIS A 256 -17.40 -8.41 -16.45
C HIS A 256 -17.31 -7.27 -15.40
N VAL A 257 -18.14 -6.22 -15.46
CA VAL A 257 -18.03 -5.01 -14.59
C VAL A 257 -18.09 -5.30 -13.09
N ALA A 258 -18.83 -6.33 -12.69
CA ALA A 258 -19.07 -6.61 -11.27
C ALA A 258 -17.90 -7.31 -10.54
N LYS A 259 -16.75 -7.58 -11.21
CA LYS A 259 -15.74 -8.52 -10.69
C LYS A 259 -14.38 -7.91 -10.29
N GLY A 260 -14.17 -6.60 -10.40
CA GLY A 260 -12.95 -5.95 -9.90
C GLY A 260 -11.66 -6.32 -10.64
N TYR A 261 -11.75 -6.67 -11.93
CA TYR A 261 -10.59 -6.96 -12.77
C TYR A 261 -10.04 -5.70 -13.46
N SER A 262 -8.77 -5.75 -13.83
CA SER A 262 -8.12 -4.71 -14.62
C SER A 262 -8.15 -5.05 -16.11
N TRP A 263 -8.15 -4.02 -16.95
CA TRP A 263 -8.16 -4.16 -18.42
C TRP A 263 -6.84 -3.70 -19.07
N GLY A 264 -5.90 -3.20 -18.26
CA GLY A 264 -4.58 -2.81 -18.72
C GLY A 264 -3.64 -2.40 -17.58
N ILE A 265 -2.40 -2.07 -17.97
CA ILE A 265 -1.34 -1.61 -17.08
C ILE A 265 -0.73 -0.35 -17.66
N SER A 266 -0.51 0.65 -16.81
CA SER A 266 0.22 1.86 -17.14
C SER A 266 1.53 1.95 -16.37
N LYS A 267 2.60 2.33 -17.07
CA LYS A 267 3.88 2.70 -16.48
C LYS A 267 3.96 4.21 -16.34
N VAL A 268 4.13 4.69 -15.12
CA VAL A 268 4.16 6.11 -14.75
C VAL A 268 5.56 6.50 -14.30
N ASP A 269 6.07 7.58 -14.87
CA ASP A 269 7.26 8.27 -14.38
C ASP A 269 6.84 9.22 -13.25
N VAL A 270 7.19 8.88 -12.01
CA VAL A 270 6.77 9.64 -10.82
C VAL A 270 7.61 10.89 -10.57
N THR A 271 8.71 11.05 -11.30
CA THR A 271 9.56 12.25 -11.25
C THR A 271 8.98 13.35 -12.13
N GLU A 272 8.51 12.99 -13.32
CA GLU A 272 7.93 13.89 -14.31
C GLU A 272 6.39 13.98 -14.18
N GLY A 273 5.75 13.07 -13.46
CA GLY A 273 4.30 13.04 -13.27
C GLY A 273 3.55 12.73 -14.56
N ARG A 274 4.07 11.78 -15.35
CA ARG A 274 3.45 11.40 -16.63
C ARG A 274 3.50 9.90 -16.88
N GLU A 275 2.51 9.42 -17.61
CA GLU A 275 2.57 8.09 -18.18
C GLU A 275 3.65 8.02 -19.28
N CYS A 276 4.42 6.94 -19.27
CA CYS A 276 5.50 6.69 -20.22
C CYS A 276 5.41 5.32 -20.91
N GLY A 277 4.38 4.53 -20.60
CA GLY A 277 4.05 3.29 -21.31
C GLY A 277 2.71 2.76 -20.87
N ARG A 278 2.03 2.02 -21.75
CA ARG A 278 0.75 1.37 -21.46
C ARG A 278 0.64 0.05 -22.22
N ILE A 279 0.04 -0.95 -21.57
CA ILE A 279 -0.42 -2.20 -22.19
C ILE A 279 -1.92 -2.29 -21.95
N VAL A 280 -2.69 -2.52 -23.02
CA VAL A 280 -4.13 -2.82 -22.97
C VAL A 280 -4.29 -4.29 -23.35
N PHE A 281 -4.99 -5.08 -22.53
CA PHE A 281 -4.96 -6.53 -22.64
C PHE A 281 -5.76 -7.09 -23.83
N GLY A 282 -6.67 -6.30 -24.40
CA GLY A 282 -7.59 -6.74 -25.47
C GLY A 282 -9.01 -6.96 -24.93
N GLU A 283 -9.95 -7.30 -25.81
CA GLU A 283 -11.39 -7.38 -25.45
C GLU A 283 -11.73 -8.58 -24.55
N ASP A 284 -11.00 -9.69 -24.70
CA ASP A 284 -11.28 -10.96 -24.00
C ASP A 284 -10.30 -11.27 -22.86
N VAL A 285 -9.44 -10.32 -22.48
CA VAL A 285 -8.36 -10.55 -21.50
C VAL A 285 -8.47 -9.58 -20.34
N LEU A 286 -8.54 -10.13 -19.13
CA LEU A 286 -8.59 -9.39 -17.88
C LEU A 286 -7.39 -9.72 -17.00
N GLY A 287 -7.00 -8.79 -16.14
CA GLY A 287 -5.91 -8.95 -15.19
C GLY A 287 -6.32 -8.79 -13.73
N THR A 288 -5.43 -9.24 -12.85
CA THR A 288 -5.41 -8.96 -11.41
C THR A 288 -4.09 -8.28 -11.05
N GLU A 289 -3.83 -8.07 -9.76
CA GLU A 289 -2.53 -7.62 -9.27
C GLU A 289 -1.38 -8.36 -9.97
N CYS A 290 -0.41 -7.59 -10.47
CA CYS A 290 0.75 -8.10 -11.17
C CYS A 290 2.00 -7.95 -10.29
N SER A 291 3.12 -8.57 -10.68
CA SER A 291 4.39 -8.44 -9.99
C SER A 291 5.50 -8.10 -10.97
N PHE A 292 6.43 -7.25 -10.56
CA PHE A 292 7.61 -6.92 -11.37
C PHE A 292 8.73 -7.94 -11.13
N ALA A 293 9.23 -8.54 -12.21
CA ALA A 293 10.36 -9.46 -12.17
C ALA A 293 11.61 -8.83 -12.80
N ALA A 294 12.53 -8.35 -11.97
CA ALA A 294 13.79 -7.77 -12.45
C ALA A 294 14.64 -8.83 -13.18
N LYS A 295 15.22 -8.47 -14.34
CA LYS A 295 16.21 -9.33 -15.01
C LYS A 295 17.43 -9.51 -14.10
N ALA A 296 18.06 -10.69 -14.13
CA ALA A 296 19.21 -10.99 -13.29
C ALA A 296 20.36 -9.98 -13.49
N SER A 297 20.62 -9.59 -14.74
CA SER A 297 21.65 -8.61 -15.13
C SER A 297 21.13 -7.16 -15.19
N ALA A 298 19.95 -6.87 -14.63
CA ALA A 298 19.35 -5.54 -14.69
C ALA A 298 20.18 -4.49 -13.96
N VAL A 299 20.56 -3.43 -14.67
CA VAL A 299 21.14 -2.21 -14.10
C VAL A 299 20.10 -1.10 -14.01
N ALA A 300 19.27 -0.95 -15.04
CA ALA A 300 18.16 0.01 -15.03
C ALA A 300 17.01 -0.48 -14.14
N GLU A 301 16.33 0.46 -13.49
CA GLU A 301 15.23 0.21 -12.55
C GLU A 301 14.08 -0.59 -13.19
N ASP A 302 13.76 -0.30 -14.45
CA ASP A 302 12.68 -0.88 -15.23
C ASP A 302 13.12 -2.03 -16.16
N ALA A 303 14.37 -2.50 -16.04
CA ALA A 303 14.85 -3.65 -16.80
C ALA A 303 14.33 -4.98 -16.21
N GLY A 304 13.06 -5.27 -16.48
CA GLY A 304 12.36 -6.46 -15.98
C GLY A 304 11.28 -6.97 -16.91
N TYR A 305 10.37 -7.73 -16.33
CA TYR A 305 9.11 -8.20 -16.88
C TYR A 305 7.98 -7.75 -15.97
#